data_AF-A0A182UFY4-F1
#
_entry.id   AF-A0A182UFY4-F1
#
_cell.length_a   1.000
_cell.length_b   1.000
_cell.length_c   1.000
_cell.angle_alpha   90.00
_cell.angle_beta   90.00
_cell.angle_gamma   90.00
#
_symmetry.space_group_name_H-M   'P 1'
#
loop_
_entity.id
_entity.type
_entity.pdbx_description
1 polymer ?
#
loop_
_entity_poly.entity_id
_entity_poly.type
_entity_poly.pdbx_seq_one_letter_code
_entity_poly.pdbx_strand_id
1 'polypeptide(L)'
;MWPHQVQFWFQFLLGRFTTFTDSSDYFGLYKTLATISTIHYDASCWFDRAIWIVYRSLPILVNISYFYKAYRLILFPEDNTSAASVIASVWGFTEGTLRICLIELRYGTLASIMSFLNERSYRQQDSRVRQQRATLFGENNRIQLILVATMLMEAIWFMTTQLFNRDAFMLQVNGHVVDSIAVQILYGLLSNVWGLIYVLSFAIFYIIMNTLHLEMSILLDGITSVQFTVMRRLKQRMEMLAASGHSSIIEQQVFWSILQRELNSHISRHVDLLDNLKEFSSIVGPFSFVQYYGTLALIADCGFILSIEGLSANGMIYLLFVTVLVFQSFILCRGIEKLNDLNEAIGQALYSGFDWPDKLQYDERFRRQYVTVRHTLMIVIGRSQKGFQCSYGGLGSISMERFAQLMQKSYSLLTILLQFAK
;
A
#
# COMPACT_ATOMS: atom_id res chain seq x y z
N MET A 1 12.24 38.60 11.03
CA MET A 1 12.37 38.18 9.61
C MET A 1 12.37 36.66 9.39
N TRP A 2 12.80 35.82 10.34
CA TRP A 2 12.74 34.36 10.21
C TRP A 2 11.33 33.68 10.13
N PRO A 3 10.26 34.16 10.81
CA PRO A 3 8.99 33.42 10.81
C PRO A 3 8.26 33.44 9.45
N HIS A 4 8.39 34.51 8.66
CA HIS A 4 7.77 34.59 7.33
C HIS A 4 8.43 33.67 6.30
N GLN A 5 9.76 33.49 6.36
CA GLN A 5 10.46 32.55 5.47
C GLN A 5 10.10 31.10 5.79
N VAL A 6 10.04 30.73 7.08
CA VAL A 6 9.63 29.38 7.49
C VAL A 6 8.18 29.10 7.09
N GLN A 7 7.28 30.07 7.28
CA GLN A 7 5.89 29.93 6.89
C GLN A 7 5.69 29.82 5.38
N PHE A 8 6.47 30.58 4.59
CA PHE A 8 6.46 30.49 3.12
C PHE A 8 7.00 29.14 2.63
N TRP A 9 8.12 28.67 3.19
CA TRP A 9 8.66 27.34 2.87
C TRP A 9 7.70 26.22 3.25
N PHE A 10 7.05 26.34 4.41
CA PHE A 10 6.06 25.37 4.87
C PHE A 10 4.82 25.37 3.96
N GLN A 11 4.30 26.54 3.58
CA GLN A 11 3.18 26.65 2.65
C GLN A 11 3.55 26.18 1.24
N PHE A 12 4.79 26.41 0.79
CA PHE A 12 5.27 25.93 -0.50
C PHE A 12 5.42 24.40 -0.51
N LEU A 13 5.98 23.82 0.56
CA LEU A 13 6.08 22.37 0.73
C LEU A 13 4.70 21.72 0.85
N LEU A 14 3.82 22.29 1.67
CA LEU A 14 2.44 21.80 1.81
C LEU A 14 1.70 21.93 0.48
N GLY A 15 1.87 23.04 -0.23
CA GLY A 15 1.33 23.31 -1.56
C GLY A 15 1.76 22.25 -2.58
N ARG A 16 3.04 21.87 -2.60
CA ARG A 16 3.58 20.83 -3.48
C ARG A 16 2.91 19.46 -3.29
N PHE A 17 2.51 19.13 -2.06
CA PHE A 17 1.88 17.85 -1.74
C PHE A 17 0.34 17.91 -1.69
N THR A 18 -0.26 19.10 -1.77
CA THR A 18 -1.72 19.28 -1.73
C THR A 18 -2.31 19.69 -3.07
N THR A 19 -1.52 20.31 -3.96
CA THR A 19 -1.97 20.73 -5.29
C THR A 19 -1.65 19.67 -6.33
N PHE A 20 -2.70 19.19 -7.01
CA PHE A 20 -2.56 18.25 -8.10
C PHE A 20 -2.21 18.97 -9.40
N THR A 21 -1.11 18.56 -10.03
CA THR A 21 -0.67 19.00 -11.35
C THR A 21 -0.42 17.78 -12.24
N ASP A 22 -0.42 17.98 -13.55
CA ASP A 22 -0.15 16.89 -14.52
C ASP A 22 1.26 16.30 -14.35
N SER A 23 2.18 17.00 -13.66
CA SER A 23 3.53 16.53 -13.28
C SER A 23 3.67 16.07 -11.82
N SER A 24 2.59 16.06 -11.03
CA SER A 24 2.67 15.67 -9.61
C SER A 24 3.06 14.19 -9.48
N ASP A 25 3.99 13.89 -8.57
CA ASP A 25 4.39 12.52 -8.20
C ASP A 25 3.50 12.02 -7.04
N TYR A 26 2.71 10.96 -7.30
CA TYR A 26 1.86 10.33 -6.28
C TYR A 26 2.64 9.79 -5.07
N PHE A 27 3.91 9.51 -5.26
CA PHE A 27 4.78 8.92 -4.25
C PHE A 27 5.79 9.93 -3.69
N GLY A 28 5.75 11.21 -4.12
CA GLY A 28 6.74 12.21 -3.71
C GLY A 28 6.77 12.47 -2.20
N LEU A 29 5.59 12.55 -1.57
CA LEU A 29 5.48 12.70 -0.11
C LEU A 29 6.04 11.47 0.60
N TYR A 30 5.63 10.28 0.15
CA TYR A 30 6.11 9.01 0.70
C TYR A 30 7.63 8.89 0.59
N LYS A 31 8.23 9.18 -0.57
CA LYS A 31 9.69 9.12 -0.77
C LYS A 31 10.42 10.03 0.21
N THR A 32 9.91 11.25 0.41
CA THR A 32 10.47 12.19 1.39
C THR A 32 10.42 11.63 2.81
N LEU A 33 9.27 11.07 3.22
CA LEU A 33 9.09 10.47 4.53
C LEU A 33 9.91 9.19 4.72
N ALA A 34 10.04 8.38 3.67
CA ALA A 34 10.84 7.15 3.65
C ALA A 34 12.34 7.45 3.84
N THR A 35 12.84 8.53 3.24
CA THR A 35 14.21 9.01 3.48
C THR A 35 14.38 9.48 4.92
N ILE A 36 13.44 10.27 5.45
CA ILE A 36 13.47 10.74 6.85
C ILE A 36 13.39 9.58 7.84
N SER A 37 12.74 8.48 7.49
CA SER A 37 12.55 7.34 8.39
C SER A 37 13.54 6.20 8.13
N THR A 38 14.67 6.48 7.46
CA THR A 38 15.75 5.50 7.18
C THR A 38 15.35 4.28 6.33
N ILE A 39 14.22 4.33 5.61
CA ILE A 39 13.73 3.21 4.82
C ILE A 39 14.51 3.10 3.50
N HIS A 40 14.41 4.13 2.67
CA HIS A 40 15.04 4.17 1.35
C HIS A 40 15.56 5.57 1.02
N TYR A 41 16.71 5.63 0.35
CA TYR A 41 17.29 6.86 -0.17
C TYR A 41 18.09 6.58 -1.45
N ASP A 42 17.70 7.29 -2.52
CA ASP A 42 18.41 7.29 -3.79
C ASP A 42 19.68 8.16 -3.69
N ALA A 43 20.79 7.57 -3.23
CA ALA A 43 22.06 8.28 -3.11
C ALA A 43 22.65 8.59 -4.49
N SER A 44 22.92 9.87 -4.76
CA SER A 44 23.49 10.34 -6.03
C SER A 44 25.02 10.25 -6.07
N CYS A 45 25.66 10.47 -4.92
CA CYS A 45 27.12 10.52 -4.76
C CYS A 45 27.61 9.52 -3.71
N TRP A 46 28.90 9.17 -3.75
CA TRP A 46 29.52 8.27 -2.77
C TRP A 46 29.48 8.84 -1.34
N PHE A 47 29.61 10.17 -1.22
CA PHE A 47 29.54 10.87 0.07
C PHE A 47 28.12 10.80 0.65
N ASP A 48 27.09 11.05 -0.16
CA ASP A 48 25.69 10.90 0.23
C ASP A 48 25.41 9.45 0.69
N ARG A 49 25.98 8.47 -0.01
CA ARG A 49 25.86 7.05 0.34
C ARG A 49 26.55 6.74 1.67
N ALA A 50 27.71 7.32 1.95
CA ALA A 50 28.40 7.15 3.23
C ALA A 50 27.59 7.75 4.39
N ILE A 51 27.08 8.98 4.22
CA ILE A 51 26.19 9.63 5.21
C ILE A 51 24.95 8.78 5.44
N TRP A 52 24.33 8.28 4.36
CA TRP A 52 23.15 7.43 4.45
C TRP A 52 23.41 6.14 5.22
N ILE A 53 24.54 5.47 4.99
CA ILE A 53 24.92 4.25 5.72
C ILE A 53 25.06 4.56 7.22
N VAL A 54 25.73 5.67 7.58
CA VAL A 54 25.87 6.09 8.98
C VAL A 54 24.49 6.38 9.58
N TYR A 55 23.66 7.13 8.87
CA TYR A 55 22.30 7.47 9.34
C TYR A 55 21.43 6.23 9.56
N ARG A 56 21.45 5.28 8.61
CA ARG A 56 20.71 4.01 8.68
C ARG A 56 21.26 3.06 9.75
N SER A 57 22.52 3.19 10.14
CA SER A 57 23.10 2.40 11.22
C SER A 57 22.57 2.80 12.60
N LEU A 58 22.10 4.05 12.80
CA LEU A 58 21.66 4.55 14.10
C LEU A 58 20.45 3.77 14.66
N PRO A 59 19.35 3.53 13.92
CA PRO A 59 18.26 2.68 14.42
C PRO A 59 18.66 1.21 14.59
N ILE A 60 19.62 0.71 13.81
CA ILE A 60 20.12 -0.67 13.92
C ILE A 60 20.88 -0.86 15.24
N LEU A 61 21.62 0.14 15.71
CA LEU A 61 22.27 0.10 17.03
C LEU A 61 21.26 -0.05 18.17
N VAL A 62 20.07 0.56 18.04
CA VAL A 62 18.97 0.35 18.99
C VAL A 62 18.53 -1.12 18.99
N ASN A 63 18.38 -1.74 17.82
CA ASN A 63 18.04 -3.17 17.76
C ASN A 63 19.09 -4.03 18.46
N ILE A 64 20.37 -3.78 18.21
CA ILE A 64 21.48 -4.51 18.84
C ILE A 64 21.42 -4.37 20.37
N SER A 65 21.10 -3.18 20.89
CA SER A 65 20.88 -2.94 22.31
C SER A 65 19.76 -3.83 22.88
N TYR A 66 18.62 -3.95 22.19
CA TYR A 66 17.52 -4.81 22.64
C TYR A 66 17.83 -6.31 22.53
N PHE A 67 18.57 -6.74 21.50
CA PHE A 67 19.08 -8.12 21.45
C PHE A 67 20.05 -8.43 22.59
N TYR A 68 20.91 -7.47 22.95
CA TYR A 68 21.79 -7.61 24.12
C TYR A 68 21.00 -7.72 25.43
N LYS A 69 19.94 -6.91 25.60
CA LYS A 69 19.03 -7.03 26.75
C LYS A 69 18.33 -8.39 26.80
N ALA A 70 17.83 -8.89 25.67
CA ALA A 70 17.21 -10.21 25.61
C ALA A 70 18.20 -11.35 25.91
N TYR A 71 19.43 -11.26 25.41
CA TYR A 71 20.50 -12.20 25.75
C TYR A 71 20.80 -12.21 27.25
N ARG A 72 20.89 -11.02 27.86
CA ARG A 72 21.07 -10.87 29.30
C ARG A 72 19.91 -11.48 30.08
N LEU A 73 18.67 -11.23 29.66
CA LEU A 73 17.47 -11.75 30.31
C LEU A 73 17.46 -13.28 30.35
N ILE A 74 17.99 -13.95 29.32
CA ILE A 74 18.14 -15.42 29.29
C ILE A 74 19.16 -15.90 30.34
N LEU A 75 20.24 -15.13 30.55
CA LEU A 75 21.30 -15.49 31.53
C LEU A 75 20.91 -15.13 32.97
N PHE A 76 20.21 -14.01 33.16
CA PHE A 76 19.79 -13.48 34.43
C PHE A 76 18.30 -13.14 34.34
N PRO A 77 17.41 -14.07 34.74
CA PRO A 77 15.98 -13.84 34.71
C PRO A 77 15.62 -12.62 35.58
N GLU A 78 15.16 -11.55 34.94
CA GLU A 78 14.58 -10.37 35.58
C GLU A 78 13.05 -10.54 35.74
N ASP A 79 12.37 -9.52 36.27
CA ASP A 79 10.91 -9.54 36.45
C ASP A 79 10.15 -9.84 35.14
N ASN A 80 9.04 -10.58 35.26
CA ASN A 80 8.23 -11.08 34.15
C ASN A 80 7.71 -9.95 33.23
N THR A 81 7.48 -8.75 33.79
CA THR A 81 6.99 -7.58 33.03
C THR A 81 8.09 -6.94 32.15
N SER A 82 9.30 -6.81 32.70
CA SER A 82 10.49 -6.33 31.99
C SER A 82 10.84 -7.32 30.87
N ALA A 83 10.82 -8.62 31.18
CA ALA A 83 11.05 -9.71 30.26
C ALA A 83 10.11 -9.63 29.03
N ALA A 84 8.80 -9.53 29.27
CA ALA A 84 7.81 -9.43 28.21
C ALA A 84 8.00 -8.18 27.34
N SER A 85 8.28 -7.02 27.96
CA SER A 85 8.48 -5.76 27.24
C SER A 85 9.71 -5.81 26.33
N VAL A 86 10.81 -6.43 26.79
CA VAL A 86 12.04 -6.62 26.00
C VAL A 86 11.82 -7.60 24.85
N ILE A 87 11.15 -8.74 25.09
CA ILE A 87 10.84 -9.72 24.05
C ILE A 87 9.93 -9.12 22.97
N ALA A 88 8.86 -8.43 23.37
CA ALA A 88 7.95 -7.74 22.45
C ALA A 88 8.69 -6.70 21.59
N SER A 89 9.60 -5.94 22.21
CA SER A 89 10.42 -4.95 21.50
C SER A 89 11.37 -5.61 20.50
N VAL A 90 12.06 -6.69 20.88
CA VAL A 90 12.94 -7.45 19.97
C VAL A 90 12.15 -8.01 18.79
N TRP A 91 10.97 -8.58 19.05
CA TRP A 91 10.12 -9.08 17.99
C TRP A 91 9.64 -7.97 17.06
N GLY A 92 9.18 -6.84 17.62
CA GLY A 92 8.78 -5.67 16.85
C GLY A 92 9.90 -5.12 15.96
N PHE A 93 11.11 -4.98 16.50
CA PHE A 93 12.25 -4.54 15.71
C PHE A 93 12.68 -5.54 14.63
N THR A 94 12.58 -6.83 14.92
CA THR A 94 12.87 -7.90 13.95
C THR A 94 11.89 -7.83 12.79
N GLU A 95 10.59 -7.73 13.08
CA GLU A 95 9.55 -7.60 12.08
C GLU A 95 9.73 -6.30 11.26
N GLY A 96 9.97 -5.15 11.90
CA GLY A 96 10.27 -3.89 11.21
C GLY A 96 11.48 -3.99 10.28
N THR A 97 12.54 -4.69 10.71
CA THR A 97 13.74 -4.93 9.90
C THR A 97 13.43 -5.81 8.70
N LEU A 98 12.63 -6.87 8.88
CA LEU A 98 12.18 -7.73 7.79
C LEU A 98 11.35 -6.95 6.77
N ARG A 99 10.45 -6.06 7.21
CA ARG A 99 9.66 -5.19 6.32
C ARG A 99 10.55 -4.28 5.47
N ILE A 100 11.53 -3.60 6.08
CA ILE A 100 12.48 -2.76 5.33
C ILE A 100 13.27 -3.62 4.34
N CYS A 101 13.79 -4.77 4.79
CA CYS A 101 14.56 -5.67 3.94
C CYS A 101 13.75 -6.10 2.71
N LEU A 102 12.48 -6.48 2.88
CA LEU A 102 11.60 -6.85 1.78
C LEU A 102 11.35 -5.70 0.79
N ILE A 103 11.12 -4.48 1.30
CA ILE A 103 10.93 -3.29 0.46
C ILE A 103 12.20 -2.99 -0.34
N GLU A 104 13.36 -3.01 0.30
CA GLU A 104 14.66 -2.72 -0.33
C GLU A 104 15.04 -3.76 -1.38
N LEU A 105 14.89 -5.05 -1.07
CA LEU A 105 15.18 -6.15 -2.00
C LEU A 105 14.32 -6.10 -3.28
N ARG A 106 13.12 -5.52 -3.18
CA ARG A 106 12.17 -5.42 -4.30
C ARG A 106 11.95 -3.97 -4.75
N TYR A 107 12.80 -3.03 -4.32
CA TYR A 107 12.58 -1.61 -4.58
C TYR A 107 12.59 -1.29 -6.07
N GLY A 108 13.46 -1.93 -6.86
CA GLY A 108 13.49 -1.72 -8.31
C GLY A 108 12.13 -2.03 -8.99
N THR A 109 11.48 -3.12 -8.58
CA THR A 109 10.13 -3.47 -9.08
C THR A 109 9.07 -2.50 -8.55
N LEU A 110 9.14 -2.10 -7.27
CA LEU A 110 8.25 -1.07 -6.71
C LEU A 110 8.38 0.26 -7.46
N ALA A 111 9.60 0.68 -7.78
CA ALA A 111 9.88 1.90 -8.53
C ALA A 111 9.32 1.84 -9.96
N SER A 112 9.42 0.68 -10.62
CA SER A 112 8.79 0.44 -11.93
C SER A 112 7.27 0.63 -11.87
N ILE A 113 6.61 0.00 -10.89
CA ILE A 113 5.16 0.14 -10.67
C ILE A 113 4.79 1.59 -10.36
N MET A 114 5.54 2.27 -9.49
CA MET A 114 5.32 3.69 -9.18
C MET A 114 5.43 4.58 -10.42
N SER A 115 6.43 4.32 -11.27
CA SER A 115 6.64 5.05 -12.52
C SER A 115 5.46 4.84 -13.48
N PHE A 116 5.03 3.60 -13.66
CA PHE A 116 3.85 3.27 -14.48
C PHE A 116 2.59 3.98 -13.98
N LEU A 117 2.34 3.98 -12.67
CA LEU A 117 1.18 4.66 -12.07
C LEU A 117 1.25 6.19 -12.20
N ASN A 118 2.45 6.77 -12.24
CA ASN A 118 2.66 8.20 -12.45
C ASN A 118 2.53 8.65 -13.93
N GLU A 119 2.69 7.74 -14.90
CA GLU A 119 2.66 8.06 -16.33
C GLU A 119 1.30 8.60 -16.79
N ARG A 120 0.20 8.06 -16.25
CA ARG A 120 -1.19 8.58 -16.41
C ARG A 120 -1.65 8.80 -17.88
N SER A 121 -1.02 8.13 -18.85
CA SER A 121 -1.26 8.31 -20.29
C SER A 121 -2.68 7.93 -20.73
N TYR A 122 -3.30 6.94 -20.08
CA TYR A 122 -4.65 6.49 -20.39
C TYR A 122 -5.73 7.51 -19.98
N ARG A 123 -6.61 7.89 -20.93
CA ARG A 123 -7.74 8.84 -20.80
C ARG A 123 -7.37 10.20 -20.15
N GLN A 124 -6.17 10.72 -20.40
CA GLN A 124 -5.69 11.99 -19.82
C GLN A 124 -6.54 13.23 -20.16
N GLN A 125 -7.22 13.21 -21.31
CA GLN A 125 -8.05 14.33 -21.80
C GLN A 125 -9.42 14.39 -21.12
N ASP A 126 -9.81 13.36 -20.38
CA ASP A 126 -11.11 13.30 -19.70
C ASP A 126 -11.06 14.07 -18.37
N SER A 127 -11.87 15.12 -18.26
CA SER A 127 -11.93 15.97 -17.06
C SER A 127 -12.38 15.19 -15.83
N ARG A 128 -13.28 14.21 -15.99
CA ARG A 128 -13.76 13.38 -14.87
C ARG A 128 -12.65 12.47 -14.35
N VAL A 129 -11.89 11.85 -15.26
CA VAL A 129 -10.74 11.00 -14.90
C VAL A 129 -9.66 11.83 -14.21
N ARG A 130 -9.38 13.04 -14.71
CA ARG A 130 -8.44 13.97 -14.08
C ARG A 130 -8.89 14.36 -12.67
N GLN A 131 -10.19 14.62 -12.48
CA GLN A 131 -10.73 14.95 -11.16
C GLN A 131 -10.60 13.77 -10.19
N GLN A 132 -10.92 12.54 -10.61
CA GLN A 132 -10.76 11.35 -9.77
C GLN A 132 -9.30 11.13 -9.34
N ARG A 133 -8.36 11.31 -10.28
CA ARG A 133 -6.91 11.26 -10.03
C ARG A 133 -6.43 12.36 -9.07
N ALA A 134 -7.00 13.56 -9.15
CA ALA A 134 -6.69 14.67 -8.25
C ALA A 134 -7.24 14.43 -6.83
N THR A 135 -8.47 13.94 -6.72
CA THR A 135 -9.08 13.58 -5.43
C THR A 135 -8.26 12.51 -4.72
N LEU A 136 -7.90 11.43 -5.42
CA LEU A 136 -7.11 10.36 -4.82
C LEU A 136 -5.74 10.85 -4.35
N PHE A 137 -5.08 11.71 -5.13
CA PHE A 137 -3.81 12.32 -4.72
C PHE A 137 -3.92 13.06 -3.39
N GLY A 138 -4.94 13.92 -3.27
CA GLY A 138 -5.20 14.67 -2.04
C GLY A 138 -5.54 13.75 -0.86
N GLU A 139 -6.38 12.74 -1.07
CA GLU A 139 -6.75 11.76 -0.05
C GLU A 139 -5.54 10.95 0.44
N ASN A 140 -4.75 10.39 -0.48
CA ASN A 140 -3.56 9.60 -0.13
C ASN A 140 -2.53 10.43 0.66
N ASN A 141 -2.28 11.68 0.25
CA ASN A 141 -1.34 12.55 0.95
C ASN A 141 -1.89 12.99 2.31
N ARG A 142 -3.19 13.28 2.41
CA ARG A 142 -3.83 13.59 3.69
C ARG A 142 -3.74 12.41 4.65
N ILE A 143 -3.98 11.19 4.18
CA ILE A 143 -3.88 9.98 5.00
C ILE A 143 -2.44 9.77 5.49
N GLN A 144 -1.44 9.95 4.63
CA GLN A 144 -0.03 9.88 5.05
C GLN A 144 0.30 10.91 6.14
N LEU A 145 -0.14 12.16 5.97
CA LEU A 145 0.08 13.21 6.97
C LEU A 145 -0.61 12.90 8.31
N ILE A 146 -1.84 12.38 8.28
CA ILE A 146 -2.56 11.93 9.47
C ILE A 146 -1.80 10.79 10.15
N LEU A 147 -1.35 9.79 9.39
CA LEU A 147 -0.60 8.65 9.91
C LEU A 147 0.70 9.08 10.59
N VAL A 148 1.47 9.97 9.96
CA VAL A 148 2.69 10.53 10.55
C VAL A 148 2.38 11.36 11.80
N ALA A 149 1.33 12.20 11.76
CA ALA A 149 0.93 13.00 12.92
C ALA A 149 0.52 12.12 14.12
N THR A 150 -0.23 11.05 13.88
CA THR A 150 -0.60 10.08 14.92
C THR A 150 0.63 9.40 15.51
N MET A 151 1.60 8.99 14.68
CA MET A 151 2.85 8.38 15.15
C MET A 151 3.72 9.34 15.94
N LEU A 152 3.79 10.62 15.53
CA LEU A 152 4.50 11.64 16.29
C LEU A 152 3.85 11.90 17.66
N MET A 153 2.51 11.91 17.70
CA MET A 153 1.76 12.04 18.95
C MET A 153 2.01 10.82 19.86
N GLU A 154 2.01 9.60 19.31
CA GLU A 154 2.32 8.38 20.05
C GLU A 154 3.76 8.38 20.56
N ALA A 155 4.72 8.84 19.76
CA ALA A 155 6.11 9.01 20.18
C ALA A 155 6.24 10.02 21.34
N ILE A 156 5.54 11.15 21.29
CA ILE A 156 5.53 12.14 22.39
C ILE A 156 4.92 11.53 23.65
N TRP A 157 3.83 10.77 23.51
CA TRP A 157 3.21 10.06 24.63
C TRP A 157 4.21 9.06 25.24
N PHE A 158 4.83 8.23 24.41
CA PHE A 158 5.82 7.25 24.87
C PHE A 158 7.00 7.90 25.60
N MET A 159 7.56 8.98 25.05
CA MET A 159 8.68 9.72 25.65
C MET A 159 8.33 10.33 27.00
N THR A 160 7.08 10.78 27.19
CA THR A 160 6.64 11.44 28.41
C THR A 160 6.18 10.46 29.49
N THR A 161 5.59 9.32 29.13
CA THR A 161 4.98 8.40 30.11
C THR A 161 5.73 7.09 30.32
N GLN A 162 6.51 6.59 29.35
CA GLN A 162 7.11 5.25 29.42
C GLN A 162 8.63 5.28 29.54
N LEU A 163 9.31 6.17 28.80
CA LEU A 163 10.77 6.16 28.69
C LEU A 163 11.49 6.21 30.05
N PHE A 164 11.06 7.08 30.96
CA PHE A 164 11.68 7.25 32.28
C PHE A 164 11.01 6.44 33.39
N ASN A 165 9.86 5.83 33.10
CA ASN A 165 9.11 5.05 34.09
C ASN A 165 9.43 3.56 34.02
N ARG A 166 10.16 3.10 33.00
CA ARG A 166 10.59 1.70 32.86
C ARG A 166 12.04 1.58 32.43
N ASP A 167 12.81 0.91 33.28
CA ASP A 167 14.21 0.58 33.00
C ASP A 167 14.36 -0.25 31.72
N ALA A 168 13.36 -1.08 31.39
CA ALA A 168 13.33 -1.90 30.18
C ALA A 168 13.47 -1.07 28.88
N PHE A 169 12.93 0.16 28.87
CA PHE A 169 12.99 1.06 27.70
C PHE A 169 14.20 2.01 27.72
N MET A 170 14.89 2.13 28.86
CA MET A 170 16.10 2.95 28.98
C MET A 170 17.33 2.21 28.44
N LEU A 171 18.33 2.94 27.97
CA LEU A 171 19.62 2.34 27.60
C LEU A 171 20.32 1.80 28.86
N GLN A 172 20.68 0.53 28.82
CA GLN A 172 21.36 -0.18 29.91
C GLN A 172 22.71 -0.72 29.44
N VAL A 173 23.74 -0.55 30.26
CA VAL A 173 25.07 -1.14 30.07
C VAL A 173 25.38 -1.98 31.28
N ASN A 174 25.64 -3.27 31.09
CA ASN A 174 25.81 -4.22 32.19
C ASN A 174 24.64 -4.21 33.20
N GLY A 175 23.42 -3.90 32.75
CA GLY A 175 22.20 -3.93 33.59
C GLY A 175 21.97 -2.67 34.39
N HIS A 176 22.89 -1.72 34.32
CA HIS A 176 22.72 -0.42 34.93
C HIS A 176 22.26 0.57 33.86
N VAL A 177 21.25 1.35 34.22
CA VAL A 177 20.75 2.44 33.40
C VAL A 177 21.84 3.49 33.27
N VAL A 178 22.06 3.99 32.04
CA VAL A 178 23.03 5.07 31.82
C VAL A 178 22.50 6.38 32.42
N ASP A 179 23.26 6.97 33.35
CA ASP A 179 22.84 8.14 34.16
C ASP A 179 22.57 9.43 33.36
N SER A 180 23.08 9.52 32.12
CA SER A 180 22.92 10.72 31.30
C SER A 180 21.51 10.82 30.70
N ILE A 181 20.71 11.76 31.20
CA ILE A 181 19.35 12.07 30.69
C ILE A 181 19.37 12.36 29.18
N ALA A 182 20.38 13.10 28.70
CA ALA A 182 20.49 13.44 27.27
C ALA A 182 20.67 12.20 26.39
N VAL A 183 21.44 11.21 26.86
CA VAL A 183 21.62 9.93 26.16
C VAL A 183 20.31 9.13 26.13
N GLN A 184 19.55 9.13 27.23
CA GLN A 184 18.26 8.44 27.31
C GLN A 184 17.23 9.06 26.37
N ILE A 185 17.16 10.39 26.29
CA ILE A 185 16.29 11.09 25.34
C ILE A 185 16.67 10.74 23.90
N LEU A 186 17.96 10.78 23.56
CA LEU A 186 18.43 10.44 22.23
C LEU A 186 18.11 8.98 21.87
N TYR A 187 18.33 8.05 22.80
CA TYR A 187 18.00 6.63 22.63
C TYR A 187 16.50 6.40 22.44
N GLY A 188 15.67 7.08 23.23
CA GLY A 188 14.21 7.03 23.09
C GLY A 188 13.73 7.60 21.75
N LEU A 189 14.29 8.73 21.30
CA LEU A 189 13.98 9.29 19.98
C LEU A 189 14.35 8.34 18.85
N LEU A 190 15.54 7.73 18.90
CA LEU A 190 15.97 6.72 17.92
C LEU A 190 15.08 5.48 17.96
N SER A 191 14.61 5.06 19.14
CA SER A 191 13.68 3.95 19.28
C SER A 191 12.32 4.27 18.62
N ASN A 192 11.82 5.49 18.76
CA ASN A 192 10.56 5.93 18.14
C ASN A 192 10.60 5.97 16.61
N VAL A 193 11.79 6.06 15.99
CA VAL A 193 11.93 5.96 14.52
C VAL A 193 11.35 4.63 14.01
N TRP A 194 11.41 3.57 14.81
CA TRP A 194 10.81 2.28 14.45
C TRP A 194 9.29 2.33 14.29
N GLY A 195 8.58 3.15 15.08
CA GLY A 195 7.14 3.38 14.89
C GLY A 195 6.83 4.00 13.51
N LEU A 196 7.62 4.98 13.10
CA LEU A 196 7.52 5.59 11.77
C LEU A 196 7.84 4.59 10.65
N ILE A 197 8.89 3.77 10.83
CA ILE A 197 9.24 2.69 9.90
C ILE A 197 8.04 1.75 9.71
N TYR A 198 7.41 1.32 10.81
CA TYR A 198 6.25 0.43 10.77
C TYR A 198 5.12 0.98 9.92
N VAL A 199 4.72 2.23 10.16
CA VAL A 199 3.60 2.84 9.44
C VAL A 199 3.94 3.14 7.98
N LEU A 200 5.14 3.66 7.72
CA LEU A 200 5.54 4.00 6.35
C LEU A 200 5.80 2.75 5.51
N SER A 201 6.30 1.65 6.10
CA SER A 201 6.44 0.38 5.40
C SER A 201 5.10 -0.15 4.88
N PHE A 202 3.99 0.14 5.56
CA PHE A 202 2.65 -0.17 5.10
C PHE A 202 2.12 0.88 4.10
N ALA A 203 2.40 2.17 4.34
CA ALA A 203 1.87 3.27 3.54
C ALA A 203 2.16 3.14 2.04
N ILE A 204 3.36 2.66 1.66
CA ILE A 204 3.71 2.41 0.25
C ILE A 204 2.74 1.43 -0.43
N PHE A 205 2.47 0.28 0.20
CA PHE A 205 1.57 -0.72 -0.35
C PHE A 205 0.14 -0.20 -0.40
N TYR A 206 -0.27 0.55 0.63
CA TYR A 206 -1.58 1.22 0.65
C TYR A 206 -1.76 2.17 -0.55
N ILE A 207 -0.79 3.07 -0.80
CA ILE A 207 -0.86 4.04 -1.89
C ILE A 207 -0.88 3.32 -3.24
N ILE A 208 0.03 2.36 -3.47
CA ILE A 208 0.08 1.59 -4.73
C ILE A 208 -1.25 0.87 -4.97
N MET A 209 -1.78 0.20 -3.95
CA MET A 209 -3.04 -0.54 -4.02
C MET A 209 -4.24 0.37 -4.31
N ASN A 210 -4.33 1.52 -3.64
CA ASN A 210 -5.37 2.52 -3.90
C ASN A 210 -5.29 3.11 -5.31
N THR A 211 -4.07 3.39 -5.80
CA THR A 211 -3.88 3.92 -7.15
C THR A 211 -4.19 2.86 -8.22
N LEU A 212 -3.78 1.60 -8.02
CA LEU A 212 -4.17 0.49 -8.89
C LEU A 212 -5.70 0.30 -8.91
N HIS A 213 -6.35 0.40 -7.76
CA HIS A 213 -7.81 0.33 -7.65
C HIS A 213 -8.49 1.44 -8.45
N LEU A 214 -7.99 2.68 -8.35
CA LEU A 214 -8.49 3.79 -9.16
C LEU A 214 -8.29 3.54 -10.66
N GLU A 215 -7.08 3.15 -11.08
CA GLU A 215 -6.80 2.92 -12.51
C GLU A 215 -7.65 1.76 -13.09
N MET A 216 -7.91 0.71 -12.33
CA MET A 216 -8.86 -0.35 -12.69
C MET A 216 -10.30 0.16 -12.77
N SER A 217 -10.71 1.05 -11.86
CA SER A 217 -12.03 1.69 -11.89
C SER A 217 -12.22 2.62 -13.11
N ILE A 218 -11.18 3.38 -13.48
CA ILE A 218 -11.17 4.22 -14.69
C ILE A 218 -11.25 3.35 -15.95
N LEU A 219 -10.58 2.20 -15.96
CA LEU A 219 -10.68 1.22 -17.04
C LEU A 219 -12.11 0.67 -17.15
N LEU A 220 -12.73 0.28 -16.02
CA LEU A 220 -14.10 -0.21 -15.98
C LEU A 220 -15.11 0.81 -16.54
N ASP A 221 -15.00 2.08 -16.15
CA ASP A 221 -15.82 3.17 -16.71
C ASP A 221 -15.57 3.35 -18.22
N GLY A 222 -14.31 3.19 -18.65
CA GLY A 222 -13.95 3.19 -20.08
C GLY A 222 -14.64 2.08 -20.86
N ILE A 223 -14.57 0.85 -20.35
CA ILE A 223 -15.19 -0.34 -20.94
C ILE A 223 -16.71 -0.21 -21.00
N THR A 224 -17.33 0.24 -19.90
CA THR A 224 -18.79 0.44 -19.82
C THR A 224 -19.29 1.49 -20.81
N SER A 225 -18.45 2.48 -21.15
CA SER A 225 -18.78 3.55 -22.10
C SER A 225 -18.37 3.25 -23.55
N VAL A 226 -17.85 2.05 -23.86
CA VAL A 226 -17.41 1.67 -25.22
C VAL A 226 -18.55 1.77 -26.22
N GLN A 227 -19.73 1.22 -25.92
CA GLN A 227 -20.87 1.26 -26.85
C GLN A 227 -21.22 2.70 -27.22
N PHE A 228 -21.40 3.56 -26.23
CA PHE A 228 -21.72 4.97 -26.44
C PHE A 228 -20.63 5.68 -27.25
N THR A 229 -19.35 5.43 -26.93
CA THR A 229 -18.22 6.05 -27.62
C THR A 229 -18.12 5.62 -29.08
N VAL A 230 -18.29 4.32 -29.37
CA VAL A 230 -18.27 3.77 -30.72
C VAL A 230 -19.42 4.34 -31.55
N MET A 231 -20.65 4.35 -31.01
CA MET A 231 -21.82 4.89 -31.71
C MET A 231 -21.70 6.39 -32.00
N ARG A 232 -21.20 7.17 -31.02
CA ARG A 232 -20.98 8.62 -31.21
C ARG A 232 -19.94 8.90 -32.30
N ARG A 233 -18.81 8.19 -32.28
CA ARG A 233 -17.74 8.37 -33.29
C ARG A 233 -18.19 7.89 -34.67
N LEU A 234 -19.00 6.83 -34.73
CA LEU A 234 -19.60 6.36 -35.98
C LEU A 234 -20.49 7.46 -36.57
N LYS A 235 -21.43 8.01 -35.80
CA LYS A 235 -22.32 9.09 -36.24
C LYS A 235 -21.54 10.30 -36.76
N GLN A 236 -20.54 10.76 -36.02
CA GLN A 236 -19.70 11.90 -36.43
C GLN A 236 -18.95 11.64 -37.74
N ARG A 237 -18.39 10.43 -37.94
CA ARG A 237 -17.72 10.10 -39.19
C ARG A 237 -18.69 9.97 -40.36
N MET A 238 -19.87 9.41 -40.11
CA MET A 238 -20.92 9.28 -41.12
C MET A 238 -21.44 10.65 -41.57
N GLU A 239 -21.61 11.62 -40.66
CA GLU A 239 -21.97 13.00 -40.99
C GLU A 239 -20.93 13.68 -41.89
N MET A 240 -19.63 13.43 -41.65
CA MET A 240 -18.57 13.94 -42.54
C MET A 240 -18.55 13.25 -43.92
N LEU A 241 -18.86 11.95 -43.97
CA LEU A 241 -18.89 11.14 -45.19
C LEU A 241 -20.19 11.32 -46.00
N ALA A 242 -21.25 11.85 -45.40
CA ALA A 242 -22.53 12.10 -46.05
C ALA A 242 -22.41 12.98 -47.31
N ALA A 243 -21.38 13.83 -47.39
CA ALA A 243 -21.04 14.64 -48.56
C ALA A 243 -20.55 13.82 -49.78
N SER A 244 -20.23 12.53 -49.61
CA SER A 244 -19.61 11.67 -50.64
C SER A 244 -20.46 10.47 -51.11
N GLY A 245 -21.70 10.35 -50.63
CA GLY A 245 -22.63 9.25 -50.95
C GLY A 245 -22.63 8.12 -49.92
N HIS A 246 -23.82 7.73 -49.45
CA HIS A 246 -24.00 6.70 -48.43
C HIS A 246 -23.96 5.29 -49.04
N SER A 247 -23.05 4.43 -48.56
CA SER A 247 -23.09 2.98 -48.78
C SER A 247 -23.06 2.27 -47.43
N SER A 248 -23.96 1.29 -47.23
CA SER A 248 -24.02 0.46 -46.01
C SER A 248 -22.70 -0.28 -45.72
N ILE A 249 -21.92 -0.56 -46.78
CA ILE A 249 -20.62 -1.21 -46.67
C ILE A 249 -19.60 -0.28 -46.02
N ILE A 250 -19.62 1.01 -46.37
CA ILE A 250 -18.70 2.02 -45.81
C ILE A 250 -19.00 2.22 -44.32
N GLU A 251 -20.29 2.29 -43.96
CA GLU A 251 -20.71 2.41 -42.56
C GLU A 251 -20.21 1.26 -41.70
N GLN A 252 -20.40 0.02 -42.18
CA GLN A 252 -19.97 -1.18 -41.45
C GLN A 252 -18.44 -1.27 -41.34
N GLN A 253 -17.72 -0.88 -42.40
CA GLN A 253 -16.25 -0.80 -42.35
C GLN A 253 -15.77 0.24 -41.33
N VAL A 254 -16.40 1.41 -41.29
CA VAL A 254 -16.10 2.47 -40.31
C VAL A 254 -16.41 1.97 -38.90
N PHE A 255 -17.56 1.32 -38.68
CA PHE A 255 -17.93 0.72 -37.40
C PHE A 255 -16.86 -0.25 -36.88
N TRP A 256 -16.47 -1.25 -37.68
CA TRP A 256 -15.44 -2.22 -37.29
C TRP A 256 -14.11 -1.56 -36.97
N SER A 257 -13.70 -0.56 -37.77
CA SER A 257 -12.44 0.16 -37.54
C SER A 257 -12.43 0.93 -36.23
N ILE A 258 -13.56 1.55 -35.86
CA ILE A 258 -13.69 2.29 -34.59
C ILE A 258 -13.76 1.30 -33.43
N LEU A 259 -14.62 0.27 -33.52
CA LEU A 259 -14.81 -0.72 -32.47
C LEU A 259 -13.50 -1.41 -32.12
N GLN A 260 -12.78 -1.92 -33.12
CA GLN A 260 -11.51 -2.61 -32.91
C GLN A 260 -10.47 -1.68 -32.28
N ARG A 261 -10.42 -0.41 -32.69
CA ARG A 261 -9.49 0.57 -32.12
C ARG A 261 -9.80 0.90 -30.66
N GLU A 262 -11.07 1.17 -30.33
CA GLU A 262 -11.45 1.46 -28.94
C GLU A 262 -11.22 0.24 -28.05
N LEU A 263 -11.67 -0.94 -28.49
CA LEU A 263 -11.54 -2.18 -27.72
C LEU A 263 -10.06 -2.54 -27.48
N ASN A 264 -9.22 -2.44 -28.51
CA ASN A 264 -7.78 -2.70 -28.37
C ASN A 264 -7.11 -1.71 -27.39
N SER A 265 -7.52 -0.45 -27.39
CA SER A 265 -7.01 0.55 -26.44
C SER A 265 -7.32 0.18 -24.99
N HIS A 266 -8.57 -0.20 -24.71
CA HIS A 266 -9.00 -0.63 -23.37
C HIS A 266 -8.34 -1.95 -22.94
N ILE A 267 -8.24 -2.92 -23.85
CA ILE A 267 -7.64 -4.21 -23.56
C ILE A 267 -6.13 -4.10 -23.35
N SER A 268 -5.43 -3.30 -24.16
CA SER A 268 -4.01 -3.02 -23.93
C SER A 268 -3.80 -2.46 -22.53
N ARG A 269 -4.61 -1.48 -22.13
CA ARG A 269 -4.54 -0.91 -20.77
C ARG A 269 -4.86 -1.94 -19.69
N HIS A 270 -5.81 -2.84 -19.93
CA HIS A 270 -6.12 -3.94 -19.00
C HIS A 270 -4.91 -4.85 -18.83
N VAL A 271 -4.27 -5.27 -19.93
CA VAL A 271 -3.05 -6.10 -19.90
C VAL A 271 -1.94 -5.41 -19.10
N ASP A 272 -1.66 -4.14 -19.38
CA ASP A 272 -0.62 -3.38 -18.67
C ASP A 272 -0.90 -3.32 -17.14
N LEU A 273 -2.16 -3.12 -16.75
CA LEU A 273 -2.58 -3.13 -15.35
C LEU A 273 -2.44 -4.52 -14.72
N LEU A 274 -2.79 -5.58 -15.45
CA LEU A 274 -2.66 -6.95 -14.97
C LEU A 274 -1.21 -7.36 -14.76
N ASP A 275 -0.31 -6.94 -15.65
CA ASP A 275 1.13 -7.23 -15.55
C ASP A 275 1.74 -6.52 -14.34
N ASN A 276 1.46 -5.23 -14.14
CA ASN A 276 1.89 -4.48 -12.96
C ASN A 276 1.31 -5.06 -11.67
N LEU A 277 0.05 -5.50 -11.70
CA LEU A 277 -0.60 -6.10 -10.52
C LEU A 277 -0.02 -7.48 -10.19
N LYS A 278 0.40 -8.25 -11.19
CA LYS A 278 1.13 -9.52 -10.99
C LYS A 278 2.49 -9.28 -10.33
N GLU A 279 3.22 -8.26 -10.77
CA GLU A 279 4.48 -7.85 -10.12
C GLU A 279 4.22 -7.40 -8.68
N PHE A 280 3.23 -6.54 -8.47
CA PHE A 280 2.82 -6.08 -7.14
C PHE A 280 2.49 -7.24 -6.19
N SER A 281 1.69 -8.20 -6.66
CA SER A 281 1.32 -9.42 -5.94
C SER A 281 2.54 -10.21 -5.46
N SER A 282 3.59 -10.32 -6.28
CA SER A 282 4.83 -11.04 -5.93
C SER A 282 5.61 -10.38 -4.79
N ILE A 283 5.42 -9.07 -4.57
CA ILE A 283 6.07 -8.29 -3.51
C ILE A 283 5.18 -8.26 -2.26
N VAL A 284 3.89 -8.07 -2.46
CA VAL A 284 2.90 -8.03 -1.37
C VAL A 284 2.77 -9.38 -0.67
N GLY A 285 2.94 -10.51 -1.37
CA GLY A 285 2.87 -11.84 -0.78
C GLY A 285 3.81 -12.03 0.42
N PRO A 286 5.13 -11.89 0.24
CA PRO A 286 6.11 -11.94 1.33
C PRO A 286 5.96 -10.81 2.37
N PHE A 287 5.49 -9.62 1.99
CA PHE A 287 5.25 -8.54 2.96
C PHE A 287 4.07 -8.87 3.88
N SER A 288 2.97 -9.33 3.28
CA SER A 288 1.81 -9.84 4.00
C SER A 288 2.27 -10.94 4.94
N PHE A 289 3.09 -11.87 4.42
CA PHE A 289 4.06 -12.72 5.14
C PHE A 289 4.35 -12.32 6.61
N VAL A 290 5.09 -11.23 6.65
CA VAL A 290 5.67 -10.69 7.85
C VAL A 290 4.57 -9.99 8.65
N GLN A 291 3.67 -9.26 7.98
CA GLN A 291 2.56 -8.56 8.63
C GLN A 291 1.64 -9.50 9.42
N TYR A 292 1.17 -10.62 8.86
CA TYR A 292 0.14 -11.44 9.53
C TYR A 292 0.73 -12.20 10.72
N TYR A 293 1.87 -12.86 10.56
CA TYR A 293 2.50 -13.57 11.69
C TYR A 293 3.12 -12.60 12.70
N GLY A 294 3.67 -11.47 12.24
CA GLY A 294 4.13 -10.39 13.09
C GLY A 294 3.00 -9.82 13.94
N THR A 295 1.87 -9.48 13.32
CA THR A 295 0.67 -9.00 14.03
C THR A 295 0.14 -10.03 15.03
N LEU A 296 0.09 -11.32 14.66
CA LEU A 296 -0.37 -12.37 15.59
C LEU A 296 0.52 -12.47 16.84
N ALA A 297 1.84 -12.46 16.67
CA ALA A 297 2.79 -12.52 17.77
C ALA A 297 2.74 -11.25 18.63
N LEU A 298 2.70 -10.07 18.02
CA LEU A 298 2.58 -8.80 18.75
C LEU A 298 1.27 -8.66 19.52
N ILE A 299 0.16 -9.20 19.00
CA ILE A 299 -1.10 -9.27 19.75
C ILE A 299 -0.95 -10.16 20.98
N ALA A 300 -0.27 -11.30 20.84
CA ALA A 300 0.00 -12.20 21.97
C ALA A 300 0.84 -11.51 23.05
N ASP A 301 1.92 -10.85 22.65
CA ASP A 301 2.84 -10.15 23.54
C ASP A 301 2.15 -8.97 24.25
N CYS A 302 1.45 -8.12 23.49
CA CYS A 302 0.70 -7.00 24.06
C CYS A 302 -0.43 -7.48 24.97
N GLY A 303 -1.11 -8.56 24.59
CA GLY A 303 -2.13 -9.20 25.40
C GLY A 303 -1.61 -9.72 26.74
N PHE A 304 -0.42 -10.32 26.73
CA PHE A 304 0.26 -10.77 27.94
C PHE A 304 0.65 -9.59 28.85
N ILE A 305 1.25 -8.54 28.30
CA ILE A 305 1.60 -7.32 29.05
C ILE A 305 0.34 -6.70 29.68
N LEU A 306 -0.75 -6.59 28.91
CA LEU A 306 -2.03 -6.08 29.41
C LEU A 306 -2.64 -6.94 30.51
N SER A 307 -2.43 -8.27 30.46
CA SER A 307 -2.94 -9.18 31.50
C SER A 307 -2.25 -8.97 32.85
N ILE A 308 -0.97 -8.62 32.84
CA ILE A 308 -0.18 -8.38 34.06
C ILE A 308 -0.43 -6.96 34.61
N GLU A 309 -0.46 -5.96 33.74
CA GLU A 309 -0.50 -4.55 34.14
C GLU A 309 -1.92 -3.96 34.28
N GLY A 310 -2.93 -4.67 33.77
CA GLY A 310 -4.29 -4.17 33.65
C GLY A 310 -4.43 -2.99 32.67
N LEU A 311 -5.64 -2.43 32.60
CA LEU A 311 -5.99 -1.31 31.71
C LEU A 311 -5.53 0.05 32.30
N SER A 312 -4.24 0.19 32.54
CA SER A 312 -3.62 1.46 32.96
C SER A 312 -3.33 2.38 31.75
N ALA A 313 -2.99 3.65 32.00
CA ALA A 313 -2.56 4.59 30.94
C ALA A 313 -1.37 4.06 30.10
N ASN A 314 -0.54 3.20 30.70
CA ASN A 314 0.56 2.52 30.05
C ASN A 314 0.08 1.38 29.14
N GLY A 315 -0.95 0.64 29.56
CA GLY A 315 -1.62 -0.38 28.76
C GLY A 315 -2.28 0.18 27.49
N MET A 316 -2.81 1.41 27.54
CA MET A 316 -3.49 2.04 26.42
C MET A 316 -2.61 2.22 25.17
N ILE A 317 -1.30 2.45 25.34
CA ILE A 317 -0.35 2.53 24.21
C ILE A 317 -0.30 1.19 23.45
N TYR A 318 -0.23 0.07 24.16
CA TYR A 318 -0.15 -1.25 23.52
C TYR A 318 -1.44 -1.61 22.79
N LEU A 319 -2.60 -1.23 23.35
CA LEU A 319 -3.89 -1.37 22.68
C LEU A 319 -4.00 -0.53 21.41
N LEU A 320 -3.52 0.71 21.44
CA LEU A 320 -3.48 1.58 20.27
C LEU A 320 -2.60 0.96 19.17
N PHE A 321 -1.40 0.51 19.52
CA PHE A 321 -0.47 -0.13 18.61
C PHE A 321 -1.06 -1.40 17.97
N VAL A 322 -1.64 -2.30 18.77
CA VAL A 322 -2.33 -3.49 18.27
C VAL A 322 -3.47 -3.13 17.31
N THR A 323 -4.27 -2.11 17.66
CA THR A 323 -5.37 -1.65 16.80
C THR A 323 -4.85 -1.19 15.44
N VAL A 324 -3.73 -0.47 15.41
CA VAL A 324 -3.07 -0.05 14.15
C VAL A 324 -2.63 -1.27 13.34
N LEU A 325 -2.01 -2.28 13.94
CA LEU A 325 -1.55 -3.49 13.23
C LEU A 325 -2.71 -4.31 12.65
N VAL A 326 -3.79 -4.46 13.42
CA VAL A 326 -5.03 -5.12 12.96
C VAL A 326 -5.63 -4.33 11.80
N PHE A 327 -5.66 -3.00 11.90
CA PHE A 327 -6.20 -2.14 10.85
C PHE A 327 -5.36 -2.19 9.56
N GLN A 328 -4.03 -2.22 9.66
CA GLN A 328 -3.13 -2.45 8.51
C GLN A 328 -3.45 -3.78 7.81
N SER A 329 -3.56 -4.86 8.59
CA SER A 329 -3.89 -6.18 8.07
C SER A 329 -5.27 -6.21 7.39
N PHE A 330 -6.25 -5.54 7.98
CA PHE A 330 -7.59 -5.39 7.42
C PHE A 330 -7.55 -4.67 6.06
N ILE A 331 -6.89 -3.51 5.98
CA ILE A 331 -6.81 -2.73 4.75
C ILE A 331 -6.14 -3.52 3.63
N LEU A 332 -5.03 -4.22 3.94
CA LEU A 332 -4.30 -5.02 2.96
C LEU A 332 -5.20 -6.10 2.35
N CYS A 333 -5.88 -6.87 3.20
CA CYS A 333 -6.81 -7.90 2.76
C CYS A 333 -7.98 -7.31 1.96
N ARG A 334 -8.56 -6.19 2.43
CA ARG A 334 -9.70 -5.55 1.76
C ARG A 334 -9.33 -5.01 0.38
N GLY A 335 -8.15 -4.42 0.25
CA GLY A 335 -7.76 -3.79 -1.00
C GLY A 335 -7.45 -4.81 -2.10
N ILE A 336 -6.83 -5.96 -1.77
CA ILE A 336 -6.66 -7.07 -2.72
C ILE A 336 -8.02 -7.64 -3.15
N GLU A 337 -8.97 -7.80 -2.23
CA GLU A 337 -10.33 -8.27 -2.55
C GLU A 337 -11.05 -7.29 -3.48
N LYS A 338 -11.02 -5.98 -3.18
CA LYS A 338 -11.61 -4.96 -4.07
C LYS A 338 -10.99 -4.95 -5.48
N LEU A 339 -9.69 -5.22 -5.59
CA LEU A 339 -9.04 -5.33 -6.90
C LEU A 339 -9.54 -6.55 -7.68
N ASN A 340 -9.79 -7.67 -7.01
CA ASN A 340 -10.41 -8.85 -7.61
C ASN A 340 -11.83 -8.53 -8.10
N ASP A 341 -12.64 -7.88 -7.27
CA ASP A 341 -14.02 -7.51 -7.60
C ASP A 341 -14.06 -6.59 -8.84
N LEU A 342 -13.15 -5.62 -8.93
CA LEU A 342 -13.03 -4.74 -10.10
C LEU A 342 -12.61 -5.50 -11.37
N ASN A 343 -11.69 -6.46 -11.25
CA ASN A 343 -11.28 -7.28 -12.38
C ASN A 343 -12.42 -8.16 -12.89
N GLU A 344 -13.21 -8.74 -11.99
CA GLU A 344 -14.42 -9.50 -12.36
C GLU A 344 -15.47 -8.58 -13.01
N ALA A 345 -15.69 -7.39 -12.45
CA ALA A 345 -16.61 -6.39 -12.97
C ALA A 345 -16.24 -5.94 -14.40
N ILE A 346 -14.94 -5.85 -14.73
CA ILE A 346 -14.47 -5.59 -16.10
C ILE A 346 -14.94 -6.69 -17.07
N GLY A 347 -14.83 -7.95 -16.66
CA GLY A 347 -15.32 -9.09 -17.44
C GLY A 347 -16.83 -9.04 -17.66
N GLN A 348 -17.57 -8.76 -16.59
CA GLN A 348 -19.03 -8.61 -16.66
C GLN A 348 -19.43 -7.45 -17.55
N ALA A 349 -18.79 -6.29 -17.43
CA ALA A 349 -19.05 -5.12 -18.27
C ALA A 349 -18.74 -5.38 -19.74
N LEU A 350 -17.69 -6.14 -20.06
CA LEU A 350 -17.42 -6.57 -21.43
C LEU A 350 -18.48 -7.53 -21.96
N TYR A 351 -19.05 -8.38 -21.11
CA TYR A 351 -20.08 -9.35 -21.54
C TYR A 351 -21.46 -8.71 -21.72
N SER A 352 -21.92 -7.91 -20.74
CA SER A 352 -23.28 -7.37 -20.68
C SER A 352 -23.41 -5.90 -21.07
N GLY A 353 -22.31 -5.13 -21.03
CA GLY A 353 -22.32 -3.68 -21.24
C GLY A 353 -22.39 -3.26 -22.71
N PHE A 354 -22.27 -4.20 -23.64
CA PHE A 354 -22.42 -3.93 -25.07
C PHE A 354 -23.46 -4.89 -25.66
N ASP A 355 -24.38 -4.36 -26.46
CA ASP A 355 -25.40 -5.15 -27.15
C ASP A 355 -24.81 -5.95 -28.32
N TRP A 356 -24.01 -6.95 -27.98
CA TRP A 356 -23.29 -7.77 -28.94
C TRP A 356 -24.22 -8.51 -29.92
N PRO A 357 -25.36 -9.12 -29.51
CA PRO A 357 -26.23 -9.83 -30.44
C PRO A 357 -26.74 -8.96 -31.59
N ASP A 358 -27.17 -7.74 -31.30
CA ASP A 358 -27.73 -6.84 -32.31
C ASP A 358 -26.67 -6.16 -33.17
N LYS A 359 -25.46 -5.94 -32.61
CA LYS A 359 -24.38 -5.18 -33.27
C LYS A 359 -23.30 -6.05 -33.93
N LEU A 360 -23.05 -7.27 -33.45
CA LEU A 360 -22.17 -8.26 -34.09
C LEU A 360 -22.99 -9.15 -35.04
N GLN A 361 -23.55 -8.55 -36.09
CA GLN A 361 -24.14 -9.34 -37.17
C GLN A 361 -23.02 -9.94 -38.04
N TYR A 362 -23.11 -11.24 -38.31
CA TYR A 362 -22.14 -11.93 -39.15
C TYR A 362 -22.34 -11.51 -40.61
N ASP A 363 -21.28 -10.98 -41.21
CA ASP A 363 -21.17 -10.73 -42.64
C ASP A 363 -19.89 -11.40 -43.14
N GLU A 364 -20.00 -12.16 -44.23
CA GLU A 364 -18.88 -12.88 -44.85
C GLU A 364 -17.73 -11.93 -45.22
N ARG A 365 -18.02 -10.69 -45.60
CA ARG A 365 -17.04 -9.65 -45.96
C ARG A 365 -16.22 -9.17 -44.77
N PHE A 366 -16.78 -9.23 -43.57
CA PHE A 366 -16.15 -8.81 -42.32
C PHE A 366 -15.82 -9.97 -41.37
N ARG A 367 -15.79 -11.20 -41.91
CA ARG A 367 -15.52 -12.44 -41.15
C ARG A 367 -14.27 -12.33 -40.28
N ARG A 368 -13.19 -11.76 -40.81
CA ARG A 368 -11.91 -11.64 -40.09
C ARG A 368 -12.03 -10.74 -38.86
N GLN A 369 -12.70 -9.60 -39.00
CA GLN A 369 -12.95 -8.63 -37.93
C GLN A 369 -13.85 -9.24 -36.85
N TYR A 370 -14.95 -9.87 -37.27
CA TYR A 370 -15.87 -10.56 -36.36
C TYR A 370 -15.14 -11.62 -35.52
N VAL A 371 -14.37 -12.52 -36.16
CA VAL A 371 -13.64 -13.58 -35.45
C VAL A 371 -12.61 -13.00 -34.49
N THR A 372 -11.88 -11.96 -34.91
CA THR A 372 -10.86 -11.31 -34.08
C THR A 372 -11.48 -10.69 -32.83
N VAL A 373 -12.54 -9.87 -32.98
CA VAL A 373 -13.20 -9.21 -31.84
C VAL A 373 -13.79 -10.24 -30.89
N ARG A 374 -14.51 -11.24 -31.41
CA ARG A 374 -15.10 -12.30 -30.58
C ARG A 374 -14.05 -13.08 -29.79
N HIS A 375 -12.95 -13.46 -30.43
CA HIS A 375 -11.89 -14.21 -29.77
C HIS A 375 -11.22 -13.39 -28.66
N THR A 376 -10.91 -12.13 -28.96
CA THR A 376 -10.36 -11.18 -27.99
C THR A 376 -11.29 -10.99 -26.78
N LEU A 377 -12.59 -10.80 -27.00
CA LEU A 377 -13.57 -10.67 -25.91
C LEU A 377 -13.60 -11.92 -25.03
N MET A 378 -13.65 -13.11 -25.63
CA MET A 378 -13.67 -14.38 -24.89
C MET A 378 -12.41 -14.55 -24.03
N ILE A 379 -11.22 -14.20 -24.56
CA ILE A 379 -9.97 -14.25 -23.79
C ILE A 379 -10.03 -13.30 -22.60
N VAL A 380 -10.43 -12.05 -22.81
CA VAL A 380 -10.45 -11.06 -21.73
C VAL A 380 -11.48 -11.43 -20.67
N ILE A 381 -12.69 -11.83 -21.07
CA ILE A 381 -13.74 -12.30 -20.15
C ILE A 381 -13.25 -13.51 -19.34
N GLY A 382 -12.66 -14.50 -20.00
CA GLY A 382 -12.10 -15.67 -19.33
C GLY A 382 -10.95 -15.31 -18.38
N ARG A 383 -10.14 -14.29 -18.70
CA ARG A 383 -9.06 -13.82 -17.83
C ARG A 383 -9.56 -13.02 -16.63
N SER A 384 -10.60 -12.20 -16.81
CA SER A 384 -11.23 -11.41 -15.74
C SER A 384 -11.92 -12.26 -14.68
N GLN A 385 -12.45 -13.43 -15.05
CA GLN A 385 -13.06 -14.36 -14.11
C GLN A 385 -12.04 -15.03 -13.18
N LYS A 386 -10.76 -15.03 -13.54
CA LYS A 386 -9.69 -15.53 -12.69
C LYS A 386 -9.19 -14.42 -11.78
N GLY A 387 -9.60 -14.46 -10.52
CA GLY A 387 -9.09 -13.56 -9.47
C GLY A 387 -7.57 -13.59 -9.35
N PHE A 388 -7.01 -12.50 -8.84
CA PHE A 388 -5.59 -12.39 -8.51
C PHE A 388 -5.31 -13.27 -7.30
N GLN A 389 -4.60 -14.38 -7.55
CA GLN A 389 -4.02 -15.17 -6.48
C GLN A 389 -2.78 -14.46 -5.95
N CYS A 390 -2.97 -13.45 -5.11
CA CYS A 390 -1.90 -12.96 -4.27
C CYS A 390 -1.62 -14.01 -3.21
N SER A 391 -0.63 -14.87 -3.49
CA SER A 391 -0.22 -15.91 -2.55
C SER A 391 0.65 -15.30 -1.45
N TYR A 392 0.26 -15.58 -0.22
CA TYR A 392 1.02 -15.27 0.97
C TYR A 392 2.07 -16.38 1.17
N GLY A 393 3.31 -16.14 0.74
CA GLY A 393 4.43 -17.08 0.95
C GLY A 393 4.18 -18.54 0.50
N GLY A 394 3.26 -18.78 -0.45
CA GLY A 394 2.89 -20.13 -0.90
C GLY A 394 1.87 -20.88 -0.02
N LEU A 395 1.41 -20.32 1.11
CA LEU A 395 0.56 -21.01 2.10
C LEU A 395 -0.95 -20.74 1.94
N GLY A 396 -1.34 -19.71 1.18
CA GLY A 396 -2.73 -19.35 0.93
C GLY A 396 -2.91 -18.04 0.16
N SER A 397 -4.15 -17.66 -0.16
CA SER A 397 -4.48 -16.36 -0.77
C SER A 397 -4.72 -15.27 0.29
N ILE A 398 -4.34 -14.03 -0.03
CA ILE A 398 -4.72 -12.84 0.75
C ILE A 398 -6.22 -12.59 0.54
N SER A 399 -7.01 -12.64 1.61
CA SER A 399 -8.47 -12.44 1.56
C SER A 399 -9.03 -11.98 2.91
N MET A 400 -10.28 -11.48 2.89
CA MET A 400 -11.01 -11.18 4.12
C MET A 400 -11.24 -12.39 5.01
N GLU A 401 -11.38 -13.58 4.42
CA GLU A 401 -11.47 -14.83 5.18
C GLU A 401 -10.22 -15.06 6.04
N ARG A 402 -9.03 -14.76 5.50
CA ARG A 402 -7.78 -14.88 6.28
C ARG A 402 -7.67 -13.84 7.38
N PHE A 403 -8.17 -12.62 7.14
CA PHE A 403 -8.28 -11.63 8.20
C PHE A 403 -9.21 -12.11 9.33
N ALA A 404 -10.36 -12.70 9.00
CA ALA A 404 -11.25 -13.29 10.01
C ALA A 404 -10.55 -14.42 10.79
N GLN A 405 -9.77 -15.27 10.12
CA GLN A 405 -8.96 -16.30 10.77
C GLN A 405 -7.86 -15.70 11.66
N LEU A 406 -7.22 -14.60 11.26
CA LEU A 406 -6.26 -13.87 12.11
C LEU A 406 -6.94 -13.42 13.41
N MET A 407 -8.10 -12.78 13.30
CA MET A 407 -8.85 -12.28 14.45
C MET A 407 -9.29 -13.42 15.37
N GLN A 408 -9.81 -14.51 14.81
CA GLN A 408 -10.20 -15.69 15.58
C GLN A 408 -9.02 -16.30 16.33
N LYS A 409 -7.89 -16.52 15.65
CA LYS A 409 -6.67 -17.08 16.28
C LYS A 409 -6.11 -16.15 17.35
N SER A 410 -6.08 -14.85 17.08
CA SER A 410 -5.62 -13.84 18.03
C SER A 410 -6.49 -13.81 19.29
N TYR A 411 -7.82 -13.87 19.12
CA TYR A 411 -8.76 -13.94 20.23
C TYR A 411 -8.61 -15.23 21.04
N SER A 412 -8.49 -16.38 20.38
CA SER A 412 -8.27 -17.67 21.06
C SER A 412 -6.96 -17.67 21.84
N LEU A 413 -5.87 -17.17 21.25
CA LEU A 413 -4.57 -17.07 21.90
C LEU A 413 -4.63 -16.14 23.10
N LEU A 414 -5.23 -14.95 22.97
CA LEU A 414 -5.44 -14.01 24.06
C LEU A 414 -6.25 -14.63 25.19
N THR A 415 -7.34 -15.35 24.87
CA THR A 415 -8.20 -16.00 25.86
C THR A 415 -7.43 -17.08 26.63
N ILE A 416 -6.62 -17.87 25.93
CA ILE A 416 -5.75 -18.89 26.55
C ILE A 416 -4.75 -18.22 27.50
N LEU A 417 -4.06 -17.16 27.05
CA LEU A 417 -3.11 -16.42 27.87
C LEU A 417 -3.78 -15.83 29.13
N LEU A 418 -4.98 -15.25 28.98
CA LEU A 418 -5.75 -14.71 30.10
C LEU A 418 -6.24 -15.79 31.08
N GLN A 419 -6.46 -17.02 30.62
CA GLN A 419 -6.80 -18.15 31.49
C GLN A 419 -5.58 -18.64 32.29
N PHE A 420 -4.38 -18.60 31.72
CA PHE A 420 -3.14 -18.98 32.41
C PHE A 420 -2.55 -17.87 33.28
N ALA A 421 -2.97 -16.62 33.09
CA ALA A 421 -2.57 -15.48 33.91
C ALA A 421 -3.42 -15.31 35.19
N LYS A 422 -4.56 -16.00 35.28
CA LYS A 422 -5.34 -16.16 36.52
C LYS A 422 -4.82 -17.35 37.32
#